data_AF-A0A8J7YP45-F1
#
_entry.id   AF-A0A8J7YP45-F1
#
_cell.length_a   1.000
_cell.length_b   1.000
_cell.length_c   1.000
_cell.angle_alpha   90.00
_cell.angle_beta   90.00
_cell.angle_gamma   90.00
#
_symmetry.space_group_name_H-M   'P 1'
#
loop_
_entity.id
_entity.type
_entity.pdbx_description
1 polymer ?
#
loop_
_entity_poly.entity_id
_entity_poly.type
_entity_poly.pdbx_seq_one_letter_code
_entity_poly.pdbx_strand_id
1 'polypeptide(L)'
;MQKGKVAVIGAGEMGHGIAEVFAIGGWNVALCDVDRKYLENALKRIGESLTKLQSKGSIKEEAAEVVRRIETTTSIGDAVRQAKLVVEAVPEKEELKTQVLGEVEKNASPETIIGSNTSNIRITTLGSHLTDRTRIVGIHFFNPPVVMKLVEVVKGDETSESTVGSVVEILRELGKTAVVVRKDTPGFIVNRINAADLLFFGLIQDMKIATPEEVDAFGRSQGLPMGPYELLDFVGIDIVKNSMDYYSKVLSPEYGKCRTYDELYSKNMLGKKTGRGFYDWSKGRPNIDSSKATDRVPLIDLFSIEINEAVKLIEEGVASPEEIETAVRLGMNRPFGPISVAKSLSNSEVKETLERLSRQFQVEVFKPTHSISEGKLREAIEGRLAESKSQKSETVEAKSEMGKAGGKVLTEKKGKIALITLSNPKHNTIDAEMLDGLSEALDSLWNDRDVYVILVRGQGESFSAGAQLSSYFRTATEFLEFARKGERTFRKFSEIPKITVAALKGYVLGGGFELALSCDIRVSSEDARMGFPEVTLGLVPAWGGSQRLARHVGTSRAMHLILTGERITATEAQSYGLISKIFKDVDSEAQAYCEDIASKTAPVAAMLAKRLIIKGTEVPSDVGLEMESFAAGILF
;
A
#
# COMPACT_ATOMS: atom_id res chain seq x y z
N MET A 1 -36.32 -14.93 14.52
CA MET A 1 -36.90 -15.54 13.31
C MET A 1 -35.97 -16.66 12.88
N GLN A 2 -36.49 -17.84 12.55
CA GLN A 2 -35.67 -18.94 12.02
C GLN A 2 -35.05 -18.46 10.70
N LYS A 3 -33.72 -18.48 10.59
CA LYS A 3 -33.05 -18.12 9.33
C LYS A 3 -33.38 -19.14 8.24
N GLY A 4 -33.17 -18.77 6.98
CA GLY A 4 -33.44 -19.65 5.85
C GLY A 4 -32.49 -20.86 5.77
N LYS A 5 -32.59 -21.60 4.66
CA LYS A 5 -31.66 -22.69 4.32
C LYS A 5 -30.63 -22.21 3.29
N VAL A 6 -29.37 -22.63 3.45
CA VAL A 6 -28.29 -22.48 2.45
C VAL A 6 -27.84 -23.87 2.01
N ALA A 7 -27.61 -24.05 0.71
CA ALA A 7 -26.95 -25.25 0.20
C ALA A 7 -25.48 -24.94 -0.12
N VAL A 8 -24.56 -25.78 0.33
CA VAL A 8 -23.14 -25.70 -0.03
C VAL A 8 -22.80 -26.94 -0.86
N ILE A 9 -22.37 -26.74 -2.11
CA ILE A 9 -22.11 -27.83 -3.05
C ILE A 9 -20.60 -28.04 -3.17
N GLY A 10 -20.12 -29.19 -2.68
CA GLY A 10 -18.71 -29.50 -2.47
C GLY A 10 -18.35 -29.45 -0.98
N ALA A 11 -17.79 -30.54 -0.45
CA ALA A 11 -17.38 -30.69 0.95
C ALA A 11 -15.86 -30.68 1.14
N GLY A 12 -15.13 -30.16 0.15
CA GLY A 12 -13.67 -30.02 0.17
C GLY A 12 -13.14 -28.93 1.11
N GLU A 13 -11.94 -28.43 0.82
CA GLU A 13 -11.22 -27.48 1.67
C GLU A 13 -11.99 -26.18 1.93
N MET A 14 -12.64 -25.62 0.90
CA MET A 14 -13.44 -24.40 1.08
C MET A 14 -14.86 -24.71 1.56
N GLY A 15 -15.49 -25.74 0.99
CA GLY A 15 -16.89 -26.08 1.24
C GLY A 15 -17.23 -26.34 2.70
N HIS A 16 -16.41 -27.13 3.42
CA HIS A 16 -16.66 -27.38 4.84
C HIS A 16 -16.58 -26.10 5.69
N GLY A 17 -15.61 -25.22 5.41
CA GLY A 17 -15.46 -23.95 6.12
C GLY A 17 -16.57 -22.96 5.80
N ILE A 18 -17.06 -22.93 4.55
CA ILE A 18 -18.22 -22.12 4.17
C ILE A 18 -19.47 -22.61 4.89
N ALA A 19 -19.71 -23.93 4.91
CA ALA A 19 -20.81 -24.52 5.66
C ALA A 19 -20.76 -24.17 7.15
N GLU A 20 -19.57 -24.23 7.77
CA GLU A 20 -19.35 -23.83 9.15
C GLU A 20 -19.70 -22.35 9.40
N VAL A 21 -19.28 -21.44 8.52
CA VAL A 21 -19.60 -20.00 8.63
C VAL A 21 -21.11 -19.76 8.65
N PHE A 22 -21.86 -20.40 7.75
CA PHE A 22 -23.32 -20.25 7.71
C PHE A 22 -23.99 -20.87 8.95
N ALA A 23 -23.53 -22.04 9.40
CA ALA A 23 -24.07 -22.69 10.59
C ALA A 23 -23.84 -21.87 11.87
N ILE A 24 -22.64 -21.29 12.04
CA ILE A 24 -22.34 -20.35 13.14
C ILE A 24 -23.24 -19.11 13.05
N GLY A 25 -23.52 -18.65 11.83
CA GLY A 25 -24.43 -17.53 11.58
C GLY A 25 -25.92 -17.83 11.79
N GLY A 26 -26.27 -19.06 12.21
CA GLY A 26 -27.63 -19.48 12.53
C GLY A 26 -28.46 -20.00 11.36
N TRP A 27 -27.86 -20.24 10.19
CA TRP A 27 -28.55 -20.80 9.02
C TRP A 27 -28.62 -22.33 9.11
N ASN A 28 -29.69 -22.91 8.57
CA ASN A 28 -29.73 -24.34 8.26
C ASN A 28 -28.90 -24.57 7.00
N VAL A 29 -27.99 -25.55 7.02
CA VAL A 29 -27.04 -25.81 5.94
C VAL A 29 -27.26 -27.21 5.39
N ALA A 30 -27.45 -27.33 4.08
CA ALA A 30 -27.33 -28.60 3.38
C ALA A 30 -25.95 -28.68 2.69
N LEU A 31 -25.07 -29.51 3.23
CA LEU A 31 -23.75 -29.77 2.65
C LEU A 31 -23.84 -30.97 1.70
N CYS A 32 -23.51 -30.75 0.43
CA CYS A 32 -23.62 -31.74 -0.62
C CYS A 32 -22.25 -32.14 -1.17
N ASP A 33 -22.01 -33.42 -1.38
CA ASP A 33 -20.84 -33.93 -2.11
C ASP A 33 -21.20 -35.27 -2.76
N VAL A 34 -20.47 -35.68 -3.81
CA VAL A 34 -20.74 -36.92 -4.55
C VAL A 34 -20.40 -38.18 -3.75
N ASP A 35 -19.51 -38.07 -2.75
CA ASP A 35 -19.08 -39.19 -1.92
C ASP A 35 -19.26 -38.87 -0.42
N ARG A 36 -19.91 -39.79 0.30
CA ARG A 36 -20.13 -39.71 1.75
C ARG A 36 -18.83 -39.57 2.53
N LYS A 37 -17.73 -40.11 2.05
CA LYS A 37 -16.42 -39.96 2.69
C LYS A 37 -16.00 -38.49 2.83
N TYR A 38 -16.27 -37.65 1.82
CA TYR A 38 -15.95 -36.23 1.89
C TYR A 38 -16.85 -35.51 2.90
N LEU A 39 -18.13 -35.89 2.97
CA LEU A 39 -19.11 -35.36 3.93
C LEU A 39 -18.71 -35.70 5.38
N GLU A 40 -18.35 -36.95 5.65
CA GLU A 40 -17.90 -37.40 6.97
C GLU A 40 -16.63 -36.67 7.40
N ASN A 41 -15.67 -36.52 6.48
CA ASN A 41 -14.44 -35.77 6.75
C ASN A 41 -14.72 -34.27 6.99
N ALA A 42 -15.63 -33.67 6.23
CA ALA A 42 -16.05 -32.29 6.42
C ALA A 42 -16.68 -32.09 7.80
N LEU A 43 -17.64 -32.93 8.20
CA LEU A 43 -18.28 -32.86 9.52
C LEU A 43 -17.26 -33.04 10.66
N LYS A 44 -16.29 -33.94 10.51
CA LYS A 44 -15.20 -34.10 11.47
C LYS A 44 -14.39 -32.80 11.63
N ARG A 45 -13.95 -32.20 10.52
CA ARG A 45 -13.17 -30.95 10.52
C ARG A 45 -13.95 -29.78 11.11
N ILE A 46 -15.24 -29.66 10.77
CA ILE A 46 -16.15 -28.66 11.33
C ILE A 46 -16.28 -28.86 12.84
N GLY A 47 -16.48 -30.09 13.31
CA GLY A 47 -16.55 -30.39 14.74
C GLY A 47 -15.27 -30.03 15.50
N GLU A 48 -14.09 -30.36 14.94
CA GLU A 48 -12.80 -29.99 15.51
C GLU A 48 -12.60 -28.46 15.57
N SER A 49 -12.97 -27.77 14.50
CA SER A 49 -12.91 -26.30 14.41
C SER A 49 -13.84 -25.63 15.43
N LEU A 50 -15.11 -26.04 15.48
CA LEU A 50 -16.09 -25.51 16.44
C LEU A 50 -15.68 -25.76 17.89
N THR A 51 -15.15 -26.95 18.20
CA THR A 51 -14.61 -27.23 19.54
C THR A 51 -13.50 -26.26 19.92
N LYS A 52 -12.60 -25.95 18.97
CA LYS A 52 -11.51 -24.98 19.17
C LYS A 52 -11.99 -23.53 19.26
N LEU A 53 -13.05 -23.16 18.54
CA LEU A 53 -13.65 -21.83 18.63
C LEU A 53 -14.41 -21.65 19.95
N GLN A 54 -15.11 -22.68 20.41
CA GLN A 54 -15.82 -22.68 21.69
C GLN A 54 -14.86 -22.54 22.87
N SER A 55 -13.74 -23.28 22.87
CA SER A 55 -12.74 -23.18 23.95
C SER A 55 -12.07 -21.80 24.02
N LYS A 56 -12.09 -21.04 22.92
CA LYS A 56 -11.62 -19.64 22.85
C LYS A 56 -12.73 -18.61 23.12
N GLY A 57 -13.95 -19.03 23.42
CA GLY A 57 -15.11 -18.14 23.59
C GLY A 57 -15.51 -17.37 22.32
N SER A 58 -15.13 -17.88 21.15
CA SER A 58 -15.37 -17.21 19.85
C SER A 58 -16.75 -17.48 19.26
N ILE A 59 -17.47 -18.50 19.77
CA ILE A 59 -18.87 -18.78 19.46
C ILE A 59 -19.71 -18.74 20.74
N LYS A 60 -20.96 -18.29 20.63
CA LYS A 60 -21.88 -18.12 21.78
C LYS A 60 -22.67 -19.39 22.10
N GLU A 61 -22.84 -20.25 21.11
CA GLU A 61 -23.62 -21.48 21.20
C GLU A 61 -22.69 -22.68 21.37
N GLU A 62 -23.21 -23.75 21.97
CA GLU A 62 -22.49 -25.02 22.07
C GLU A 62 -22.18 -25.57 20.67
N ALA A 63 -20.97 -26.08 20.45
CA ALA A 63 -20.54 -26.61 19.16
C ALA A 63 -21.52 -27.67 18.61
N ALA A 64 -22.09 -28.50 19.50
CA ALA A 64 -23.08 -29.51 19.13
C ALA A 64 -24.37 -28.92 18.55
N GLU A 65 -24.82 -27.75 19.01
CA GLU A 65 -26.01 -27.07 18.45
C GLU A 65 -25.73 -26.50 17.06
N VAL A 66 -24.52 -25.99 16.85
CA VAL A 66 -24.10 -25.47 15.55
C VAL A 66 -24.01 -26.61 14.52
N VAL A 67 -23.42 -27.75 14.90
CA VAL A 67 -23.33 -28.94 14.02
C VAL A 67 -24.73 -29.48 13.66
N ARG A 68 -25.70 -29.43 14.59
CA ARG A 68 -27.08 -29.88 14.33
C ARG A 68 -27.78 -29.13 13.19
N ARG A 69 -27.30 -27.94 12.80
CA ARG A 69 -27.82 -27.18 11.65
C ARG A 69 -27.33 -27.70 10.30
N ILE A 70 -26.34 -28.59 10.29
CA ILE A 70 -25.71 -29.08 9.07
C ILE A 70 -26.27 -30.47 8.75
N GLU A 71 -27.05 -30.55 7.69
CA GLU A 71 -27.49 -31.78 7.08
C GLU A 71 -26.57 -32.13 5.91
N THR A 72 -26.26 -33.41 5.72
CA THR A 72 -25.43 -33.86 4.62
C THR A 72 -26.25 -34.67 3.62
N THR A 73 -25.95 -34.53 2.34
CA THR A 73 -26.62 -35.27 1.27
C THR A 73 -25.66 -35.53 0.11
N THR A 74 -25.95 -36.55 -0.69
CA THR A 74 -25.24 -36.82 -1.95
C THR A 74 -26.04 -36.40 -3.19
N SER A 75 -27.17 -35.73 -2.99
CA SER A 75 -28.11 -35.32 -4.03
C SER A 75 -28.19 -33.80 -4.06
N ILE A 76 -27.80 -33.19 -5.20
CA ILE A 76 -27.90 -31.74 -5.40
C ILE A 76 -29.36 -31.29 -5.25
N GLY A 77 -30.30 -32.05 -5.81
CA GLY A 77 -31.73 -31.73 -5.72
C GLY A 77 -32.25 -31.66 -4.27
N ASP A 78 -31.81 -32.56 -3.40
CA ASP A 78 -32.19 -32.54 -1.98
C ASP A 78 -31.50 -31.38 -1.23
N ALA A 79 -30.25 -31.08 -1.60
CA ALA A 79 -29.50 -29.98 -1.00
C ALA A 79 -30.17 -28.63 -1.28
N VAL A 80 -30.53 -28.36 -2.54
CA VAL A 80 -31.07 -27.06 -2.97
C VAL A 80 -32.55 -26.87 -2.69
N ARG A 81 -33.27 -27.94 -2.31
CA ARG A 81 -34.70 -27.87 -1.96
C ARG A 81 -34.92 -26.83 -0.85
N GLN A 82 -35.74 -25.81 -1.16
CA GLN A 82 -36.06 -24.67 -0.28
C GLN A 82 -34.84 -23.82 0.15
N ALA A 83 -33.69 -23.98 -0.50
CA ALA A 83 -32.53 -23.13 -0.25
C ALA A 83 -32.80 -21.70 -0.76
N LYS A 84 -32.50 -20.69 0.07
CA LYS A 84 -32.52 -19.28 -0.35
C LYS A 84 -31.26 -18.91 -1.12
N LEU A 85 -30.15 -19.56 -0.79
CA LEU A 85 -28.84 -19.34 -1.37
C LEU A 85 -28.15 -20.69 -1.59
N VAL A 86 -27.49 -20.83 -2.73
CA VAL A 86 -26.54 -21.91 -3.00
C VAL A 86 -25.13 -21.33 -3.07
N VAL A 87 -24.13 -22.01 -2.52
CA VAL A 87 -22.72 -21.67 -2.69
C VAL A 87 -21.99 -22.91 -3.23
N GLU A 88 -21.64 -22.84 -4.51
CA GLU A 88 -20.84 -23.87 -5.20
C GLU A 88 -19.35 -23.71 -4.84
N ALA A 89 -18.72 -24.80 -4.39
CA ALA A 89 -17.31 -24.87 -3.97
C ALA A 89 -16.67 -26.22 -4.39
N VAL A 90 -17.04 -26.73 -5.56
CA VAL A 90 -16.44 -27.90 -6.22
C VAL A 90 -15.10 -27.54 -6.88
N PRO A 91 -14.29 -28.52 -7.34
CA PRO A 91 -12.99 -28.26 -7.94
C PRO A 91 -13.01 -27.21 -9.06
N GLU A 92 -11.91 -26.47 -9.20
CA GLU A 92 -11.75 -25.34 -10.13
C GLU A 92 -11.59 -25.79 -11.60
N LYS A 93 -12.61 -26.47 -12.13
CA LYS A 93 -12.74 -26.89 -13.53
C LYS A 93 -14.02 -26.29 -14.11
N GLU A 94 -13.90 -25.52 -15.18
CA GLU A 94 -15.01 -24.77 -15.78
C GLU A 94 -16.15 -25.70 -16.20
N GLU A 95 -15.87 -26.80 -16.90
CA GLU A 95 -16.91 -27.71 -17.37
C GLU A 95 -17.68 -28.35 -16.20
N LEU A 96 -16.97 -28.73 -15.14
CA LEU A 96 -17.58 -29.32 -13.94
C LEU A 96 -18.47 -28.31 -13.22
N LYS A 97 -18.01 -27.09 -13.02
CA LYS A 97 -18.79 -26.04 -12.35
C LYS A 97 -20.04 -25.69 -13.14
N THR A 98 -19.91 -25.50 -14.44
CA THR A 98 -21.05 -25.25 -15.34
C THR A 98 -22.08 -26.38 -15.25
N GLN A 99 -21.65 -27.64 -15.25
CA GLN A 99 -22.55 -28.79 -15.09
C GLN A 99 -23.28 -28.75 -13.73
N VAL A 100 -22.54 -28.53 -12.63
CA VAL A 100 -23.10 -28.46 -11.28
C VAL A 100 -24.09 -27.31 -11.14
N LEU A 101 -23.76 -26.12 -11.66
CA LEU A 101 -24.63 -24.94 -11.60
C LEU A 101 -25.90 -25.13 -12.43
N GLY A 102 -25.82 -25.81 -13.57
CA GLY A 102 -27.01 -26.18 -14.36
C GLY A 102 -27.91 -27.17 -13.62
N GLU A 103 -27.34 -28.15 -12.92
CA GLU A 103 -28.10 -29.07 -12.07
C GLU A 103 -28.74 -28.36 -10.86
N VAL A 104 -28.03 -27.39 -10.27
CA VAL A 104 -28.57 -26.51 -9.22
C VAL A 104 -29.77 -25.72 -9.74
N GLU A 105 -29.65 -25.03 -10.89
CA GLU A 105 -30.76 -24.25 -11.45
C GLU A 105 -31.99 -25.11 -11.73
N LYS A 106 -31.80 -26.32 -12.24
CA LYS A 106 -32.90 -27.24 -12.57
C LYS A 106 -33.73 -27.65 -11.36
N ASN A 107 -33.12 -27.72 -10.17
CA ASN A 107 -33.76 -28.24 -8.96
C ASN A 107 -34.10 -27.15 -7.93
N ALA A 108 -33.46 -25.98 -8.01
CA ALA A 108 -33.68 -24.88 -7.10
C ALA A 108 -34.98 -24.12 -7.41
N SER A 109 -35.51 -23.39 -6.42
CA SER A 109 -36.63 -22.47 -6.66
C SER A 109 -36.20 -21.36 -7.63
N PRO A 110 -37.10 -20.79 -8.45
CA PRO A 110 -36.79 -19.62 -9.27
C PRO A 110 -36.21 -18.44 -8.46
N GLU A 111 -36.61 -18.31 -7.19
CA GLU A 111 -36.15 -17.24 -6.28
C GLU A 111 -34.78 -17.52 -5.61
N THR A 112 -34.23 -18.73 -5.77
CA THR A 112 -32.96 -19.11 -5.14
C THR A 112 -31.79 -18.38 -5.80
N ILE A 113 -30.94 -17.71 -5.01
CA ILE A 113 -29.69 -17.13 -5.49
C ILE A 113 -28.65 -18.25 -5.70
N ILE A 114 -27.96 -18.22 -6.83
CA ILE A 114 -26.95 -19.21 -7.21
C ILE A 114 -25.56 -18.58 -7.10
N GLY A 115 -24.85 -18.91 -6.02
CA GLY A 115 -23.50 -18.45 -5.74
C GLY A 115 -22.41 -19.43 -6.20
N SER A 116 -21.27 -18.94 -6.66
CA SER A 116 -20.04 -19.73 -6.84
C SER A 116 -18.85 -19.13 -6.07
N ASN A 117 -18.10 -19.97 -5.37
CA ASN A 117 -16.84 -19.65 -4.69
C ASN A 117 -15.62 -19.82 -5.63
N THR A 118 -15.80 -19.78 -6.94
CA THR A 118 -14.66 -19.78 -7.88
C THR A 118 -13.68 -18.65 -7.54
N SER A 119 -12.38 -18.91 -7.69
CA SER A 119 -11.33 -17.93 -7.38
C SER A 119 -10.84 -17.18 -8.61
N ASN A 120 -11.04 -17.75 -9.80
CA ASN A 120 -10.45 -17.27 -11.03
C ASN A 120 -11.45 -17.20 -12.20
N ILE A 121 -12.38 -18.16 -12.30
CA ILE A 121 -13.28 -18.28 -13.44
C ILE A 121 -14.34 -17.18 -13.36
N ARG A 122 -14.60 -16.52 -14.49
CA ARG A 122 -15.60 -15.47 -14.60
C ARG A 122 -17.00 -16.01 -14.33
N ILE A 123 -17.78 -15.28 -13.53
CA ILE A 123 -19.17 -15.59 -13.22
C ILE A 123 -20.05 -15.56 -14.48
N THR A 124 -19.75 -14.64 -15.39
CA THR A 124 -20.41 -14.51 -16.69
C THR A 124 -20.21 -15.77 -17.54
N THR A 125 -19.02 -16.36 -17.49
CA THR A 125 -18.73 -17.62 -18.18
C THR A 125 -19.50 -18.77 -17.54
N LEU A 126 -19.44 -18.92 -16.21
CA LEU A 126 -20.19 -19.98 -15.50
C LEU A 126 -21.72 -19.86 -15.67
N GLY A 127 -22.23 -18.65 -15.71
CA GLY A 127 -23.66 -18.35 -15.85
C GLY A 127 -24.20 -18.47 -17.27
N SER A 128 -23.33 -18.56 -18.28
CA SER A 128 -23.72 -18.51 -19.70
C SER A 128 -24.72 -19.59 -20.13
N HIS A 129 -24.73 -20.73 -19.44
CA HIS A 129 -25.66 -21.84 -19.70
C HIS A 129 -26.91 -21.83 -18.84
N LEU A 130 -27.02 -20.90 -17.88
CA LEU A 130 -28.20 -20.74 -17.06
C LEU A 130 -29.29 -19.99 -17.83
N THR A 131 -30.54 -20.34 -17.53
CA THR A 131 -31.75 -19.77 -18.09
C THR A 131 -32.03 -18.39 -17.48
N ASP A 132 -31.89 -18.28 -16.14
CA ASP A 132 -31.97 -17.00 -15.45
C ASP A 132 -30.61 -16.61 -14.89
N ARG A 133 -29.93 -15.73 -15.62
CA ARG A 133 -28.59 -15.22 -15.29
C ARG A 133 -28.62 -14.05 -14.32
N THR A 134 -29.80 -13.54 -13.97
CA THR A 134 -29.93 -12.39 -13.06
C THR A 134 -29.66 -12.75 -11.60
N ARG A 135 -29.69 -14.05 -11.29
CA ARG A 135 -29.55 -14.62 -9.93
C ARG A 135 -28.26 -15.41 -9.71
N ILE A 136 -27.34 -15.47 -10.68
CA ILE A 136 -25.99 -16.03 -10.49
C ILE A 136 -25.04 -14.94 -10.01
N VAL A 137 -24.20 -15.23 -9.02
CA VAL A 137 -23.25 -14.28 -8.43
C VAL A 137 -21.99 -14.99 -7.92
N GLY A 138 -20.84 -14.33 -7.94
CA GLY A 138 -19.65 -14.84 -7.27
C GLY A 138 -19.67 -14.52 -5.78
N ILE A 139 -19.32 -15.49 -4.94
CA ILE A 139 -19.21 -15.36 -3.48
C ILE A 139 -17.87 -15.96 -3.06
N HIS A 140 -16.80 -15.21 -3.33
CA HIS A 140 -15.44 -15.69 -3.19
C HIS A 140 -14.94 -15.49 -1.76
N PHE A 141 -14.98 -16.57 -0.98
CA PHE A 141 -14.40 -16.66 0.36
C PHE A 141 -12.89 -16.91 0.28
N PHE A 142 -12.17 -16.43 1.30
CA PHE A 142 -10.72 -16.64 1.44
C PHE A 142 -10.42 -17.74 2.45
N ASN A 143 -9.41 -18.56 2.16
CA ASN A 143 -9.01 -19.67 3.01
C ASN A 143 -8.20 -19.20 4.24
N PRO A 144 -8.49 -19.66 5.47
CA PRO A 144 -9.68 -20.42 5.90
C PRO A 144 -10.95 -19.55 6.03
N PRO A 145 -12.11 -19.99 5.49
CA PRO A 145 -13.33 -19.17 5.48
C PRO A 145 -13.80 -18.73 6.86
N VAL A 146 -13.62 -19.54 7.91
CA VAL A 146 -14.00 -19.20 9.29
C VAL A 146 -13.16 -18.07 9.88
N VAL A 147 -11.90 -17.94 9.46
CA VAL A 147 -10.95 -16.95 10.00
C VAL A 147 -10.99 -15.66 9.18
N MET A 148 -10.96 -15.78 7.86
CA MET A 148 -10.86 -14.64 6.96
C MET A 148 -12.16 -13.82 6.96
N LYS A 149 -12.02 -12.49 7.07
CA LYS A 149 -13.17 -11.57 7.13
C LYS A 149 -13.71 -11.17 5.78
N LEU A 150 -12.84 -11.12 4.76
CA LEU A 150 -13.21 -10.70 3.41
C LEU A 150 -14.03 -11.78 2.69
N VAL A 151 -15.02 -11.31 1.93
CA VAL A 151 -15.64 -12.05 0.83
C VAL A 151 -15.78 -11.10 -0.35
N GLU A 152 -15.30 -11.48 -1.53
CA GLU A 152 -15.54 -10.73 -2.76
C GLU A 152 -16.88 -11.17 -3.37
N VAL A 153 -17.80 -10.22 -3.55
CA VAL A 153 -19.11 -10.45 -4.20
C VAL A 153 -18.99 -9.99 -5.64
N VAL A 154 -18.95 -10.96 -6.56
CA VAL A 154 -18.62 -10.70 -7.97
C VAL A 154 -19.88 -10.64 -8.81
N LYS A 155 -20.12 -9.47 -9.41
CA LYS A 155 -21.23 -9.23 -10.31
C LYS A 155 -20.85 -9.68 -11.73
N GLY A 156 -21.53 -10.72 -12.22
CA GLY A 156 -21.48 -11.08 -13.65
C GLY A 156 -22.25 -10.06 -14.51
N ASP A 157 -22.06 -10.10 -15.82
CA ASP A 157 -22.63 -9.09 -16.73
C ASP A 157 -24.16 -8.93 -16.61
N GLU A 158 -24.87 -10.03 -16.36
CA GLU A 158 -26.34 -10.06 -16.24
C GLU A 158 -26.83 -10.14 -14.79
N THR A 159 -25.92 -10.27 -13.80
CA THR A 159 -26.28 -10.37 -12.39
C THR A 159 -27.03 -9.11 -11.93
N SER A 160 -28.20 -9.29 -11.32
CA SER A 160 -29.03 -8.20 -10.83
C SER A 160 -28.45 -7.54 -9.57
N GLU A 161 -28.67 -6.22 -9.43
CA GLU A 161 -28.30 -5.47 -8.23
C GLU A 161 -29.02 -5.99 -6.97
N SER A 162 -30.25 -6.50 -7.12
CA SER A 162 -30.99 -7.12 -6.01
C SER A 162 -30.32 -8.41 -5.52
N THR A 163 -29.76 -9.21 -6.42
CA THR A 163 -28.99 -10.41 -6.07
C THR A 163 -27.71 -10.05 -5.32
N VAL A 164 -26.94 -9.09 -5.84
CA VAL A 164 -25.74 -8.58 -5.17
C VAL A 164 -26.08 -8.04 -3.78
N GLY A 165 -27.10 -7.18 -3.67
CA GLY A 165 -27.54 -6.60 -2.41
C GLY A 165 -27.96 -7.64 -1.37
N SER A 166 -28.71 -8.66 -1.79
CA SER A 166 -29.15 -9.76 -0.92
C SER A 166 -27.96 -10.55 -0.38
N VAL A 167 -26.96 -10.86 -1.21
CA VAL A 167 -25.75 -11.56 -0.77
C VAL A 167 -24.92 -10.71 0.18
N VAL A 168 -24.75 -9.41 -0.11
CA VAL A 168 -24.04 -8.47 0.77
C VAL A 168 -24.70 -8.41 2.15
N GLU A 169 -26.03 -8.37 2.22
CA GLU A 169 -26.76 -8.38 3.48
C GLU A 169 -26.56 -9.70 4.25
N ILE A 170 -26.70 -10.84 3.57
CA ILE A 170 -26.44 -12.16 4.16
C ILE A 170 -25.02 -12.21 4.75
N LEU A 171 -24.01 -11.81 3.99
CA LEU A 171 -22.61 -11.83 4.44
C LEU A 171 -22.36 -10.90 5.63
N ARG A 172 -23.00 -9.73 5.65
CA ARG A 172 -22.96 -8.81 6.80
C ARG A 172 -23.51 -9.46 8.06
N GLU A 173 -24.62 -10.19 7.96
CA GLU A 173 -25.18 -10.94 9.10
C GLU A 173 -24.24 -12.03 9.62
N LEU A 174 -23.42 -12.62 8.74
CA LEU A 174 -22.40 -13.62 9.10
C LEU A 174 -21.14 -12.98 9.71
N GLY A 175 -21.10 -11.66 9.87
CA GLY A 175 -19.93 -10.92 10.36
C GLY A 175 -18.76 -10.92 9.37
N LYS A 176 -19.06 -11.06 8.08
CA LYS A 176 -18.12 -10.91 6.96
C LYS A 176 -18.17 -9.49 6.40
N THR A 177 -17.06 -9.09 5.80
CA THR A 177 -16.94 -7.83 5.05
C THR A 177 -17.03 -8.17 3.57
N ALA A 178 -18.17 -7.83 2.95
CA ALA A 178 -18.37 -7.99 1.53
C ALA A 178 -17.76 -6.81 0.76
N VAL A 179 -16.93 -7.09 -0.23
CA VAL A 179 -16.44 -6.11 -1.21
C VAL A 179 -17.07 -6.44 -2.56
N VAL A 180 -17.72 -5.46 -3.20
CA VAL A 180 -18.42 -5.68 -4.47
C VAL A 180 -17.47 -5.48 -5.63
N VAL A 181 -17.31 -6.52 -6.45
CA VAL A 181 -16.58 -6.48 -7.72
C VAL A 181 -17.63 -6.19 -8.80
N ARG A 182 -17.70 -4.94 -9.24
CA ARG A 182 -18.77 -4.41 -10.12
C ARG A 182 -18.67 -4.91 -11.55
N LYS A 183 -17.48 -5.31 -11.98
CA LYS A 183 -17.20 -5.86 -13.30
C LYS A 183 -16.42 -7.15 -13.16
N ASP A 184 -16.99 -8.20 -13.75
CA ASP A 184 -16.40 -9.52 -13.75
C ASP A 184 -15.07 -9.55 -14.53
N THR A 185 -14.00 -9.94 -13.83
CA THR A 185 -12.65 -9.94 -14.38
C THR A 185 -11.84 -11.09 -13.79
N PRO A 186 -10.92 -11.72 -14.54
CA PRO A 186 -10.10 -12.80 -14.02
C PRO A 186 -9.32 -12.38 -12.76
N GLY A 187 -9.44 -13.18 -11.70
CA GLY A 187 -8.77 -12.92 -10.42
C GLY A 187 -9.36 -11.79 -9.57
N PHE A 188 -10.48 -11.19 -10.01
CA PHE A 188 -11.24 -10.18 -9.26
C PHE A 188 -10.39 -8.99 -8.80
N ILE A 189 -10.22 -8.79 -7.49
CA ILE A 189 -9.36 -7.75 -6.93
C ILE A 189 -8.09 -8.37 -6.33
N VAL A 190 -8.24 -9.18 -5.28
CA VAL A 190 -7.08 -9.64 -4.48
C VAL A 190 -6.16 -10.54 -5.30
N ASN A 191 -6.72 -11.52 -6.01
CA ASN A 191 -5.89 -12.46 -6.77
C ASN A 191 -5.27 -11.80 -8.00
N ARG A 192 -5.95 -10.82 -8.61
CA ARG A 192 -5.43 -10.03 -9.72
C ARG A 192 -4.23 -9.16 -9.31
N ILE A 193 -4.30 -8.48 -8.16
CA ILE A 193 -3.15 -7.76 -7.60
C ILE A 193 -2.02 -8.73 -7.27
N ASN A 194 -2.33 -9.85 -6.60
CA ASN A 194 -1.33 -10.87 -6.25
C ASN A 194 -0.64 -11.48 -7.47
N ALA A 195 -1.31 -11.62 -8.61
CA ALA A 195 -0.72 -12.18 -9.83
C ALA A 195 0.52 -11.39 -10.29
N ALA A 196 0.51 -10.07 -10.12
CA ALA A 196 1.64 -9.21 -10.46
C ALA A 196 2.83 -9.43 -9.51
N ASP A 197 2.57 -9.62 -8.21
CA ASP A 197 3.58 -9.99 -7.21
C ASP A 197 4.21 -11.35 -7.53
N LEU A 198 3.38 -12.34 -7.86
CA LEU A 198 3.83 -13.68 -8.24
C LEU A 198 4.75 -13.64 -9.47
N LEU A 199 4.41 -12.84 -10.48
CA LEU A 199 5.29 -12.64 -11.63
C LEU A 199 6.62 -11.99 -11.20
N PHE A 200 6.56 -10.94 -10.38
CA PHE A 200 7.75 -10.22 -9.91
C PHE A 200 8.73 -11.12 -9.15
N PHE A 201 8.25 -11.89 -8.17
CA PHE A 201 9.11 -12.82 -7.42
C PHE A 201 9.67 -13.94 -8.30
N GLY A 202 8.88 -14.44 -9.25
CA GLY A 202 9.35 -15.41 -10.23
C GLY A 202 10.51 -14.88 -11.07
N LEU A 203 10.38 -13.65 -11.57
CA LEU A 203 11.40 -13.00 -12.39
C LEU A 203 12.67 -12.64 -11.61
N ILE A 204 12.55 -12.29 -10.32
CA ILE A 204 13.71 -12.10 -9.42
C ILE A 204 14.58 -13.36 -9.39
N GLN A 205 13.95 -14.55 -9.31
CA GLN A 205 14.66 -15.82 -9.29
C GLN A 205 15.25 -16.17 -10.65
N ASP A 206 14.47 -16.03 -11.73
CA ASP A 206 14.93 -16.29 -13.09
C ASP A 206 16.16 -15.44 -13.47
N MET A 207 16.19 -14.18 -13.05
CA MET A 207 17.29 -13.24 -13.29
C MET A 207 18.39 -13.29 -12.21
N LYS A 208 18.22 -14.11 -11.17
CA LYS A 208 19.16 -14.23 -10.04
C LYS A 208 19.48 -12.89 -9.36
N ILE A 209 18.49 -12.01 -9.25
CA ILE A 209 18.65 -10.68 -8.63
C ILE A 209 18.95 -10.81 -7.14
N ALA A 210 18.23 -11.70 -6.45
CA ALA A 210 18.39 -12.02 -5.04
C ALA A 210 17.94 -13.46 -4.76
N THR A 211 18.49 -14.09 -3.73
CA THR A 211 18.07 -15.41 -3.28
C THR A 211 16.74 -15.33 -2.50
N PRO A 212 15.98 -16.45 -2.41
CA PRO A 212 14.74 -16.47 -1.62
C PRO A 212 14.93 -16.01 -0.17
N GLU A 213 16.02 -16.46 0.46
CA GLU A 213 16.34 -16.16 1.86
C GLU A 213 16.62 -14.67 2.06
N GLU A 214 17.31 -14.01 1.12
CA GLU A 214 17.60 -12.57 1.22
C GLU A 214 16.34 -11.70 1.14
N VAL A 215 15.42 -12.06 0.25
CA VAL A 215 14.14 -11.34 0.09
C VAL A 215 13.22 -11.61 1.27
N ASP A 216 13.16 -12.86 1.76
CA ASP A 216 12.35 -13.20 2.93
C ASP A 216 12.91 -12.58 4.21
N ALA A 217 14.24 -12.54 4.37
CA ALA A 217 14.91 -11.86 5.48
C ALA A 217 14.57 -10.36 5.49
N PHE A 218 14.62 -9.73 4.31
CA PHE A 218 14.20 -8.34 4.16
C PHE A 218 12.72 -8.18 4.51
N GLY A 219 11.82 -8.99 3.95
CA GLY A 219 10.38 -8.94 4.27
C GLY A 219 10.09 -9.10 5.77
N ARG A 220 10.76 -10.03 6.45
CA ARG A 220 10.64 -10.22 7.91
C ARG A 220 11.18 -9.04 8.70
N SER A 221 12.29 -8.42 8.28
CA SER A 221 12.83 -7.21 8.90
C SER A 221 11.84 -6.03 8.86
N GLN A 222 10.96 -6.02 7.86
CA GLN A 222 9.89 -5.03 7.69
C GLN A 222 8.60 -5.40 8.43
N GLY A 223 8.60 -6.50 9.21
CA GLY A 223 7.50 -6.92 10.07
C GLY A 223 6.52 -7.92 9.44
N LEU A 224 6.84 -8.51 8.28
CA LEU A 224 5.99 -9.55 7.69
C LEU A 224 6.08 -10.88 8.49
N PRO A 225 4.95 -11.55 8.77
CA PRO A 225 4.93 -12.81 9.53
C PRO A 225 5.52 -14.00 8.75
N MET A 226 5.47 -13.94 7.42
CA MET A 226 6.12 -14.86 6.48
C MET A 226 6.71 -14.02 5.34
N GLY A 227 7.92 -14.38 4.90
CA GLY A 227 8.49 -13.80 3.67
C GLY A 227 7.74 -14.30 2.43
N PRO A 228 7.85 -13.62 1.29
CA PRO A 228 7.15 -14.02 0.07
C PRO A 228 7.46 -15.45 -0.37
N TYR A 229 8.71 -15.90 -0.41
CA TYR A 229 9.04 -17.25 -0.88
C TYR A 229 8.64 -18.34 0.11
N GLU A 230 8.76 -18.07 1.41
CA GLU A 230 8.22 -18.92 2.46
C GLU A 230 6.71 -19.10 2.31
N LEU A 231 5.99 -18.01 1.98
CA LEU A 231 4.56 -18.05 1.74
C LEU A 231 4.21 -18.85 0.47
N LEU A 232 4.97 -18.70 -0.62
CA LEU A 232 4.78 -19.50 -1.84
C LEU A 232 4.92 -20.99 -1.56
N ASP A 233 5.92 -21.39 -0.77
CA ASP A 233 6.11 -22.78 -0.36
C ASP A 233 4.99 -23.28 0.57
N PHE A 234 4.47 -22.40 1.43
CA PHE A 234 3.37 -22.74 2.35
C PHE A 234 2.06 -22.97 1.60
N VAL A 235 1.77 -22.12 0.61
CA VAL A 235 0.58 -22.21 -0.26
C VAL A 235 0.68 -23.41 -1.20
N GLY A 236 1.84 -23.60 -1.82
CA GLY A 236 2.13 -24.68 -2.76
C GLY A 236 2.42 -24.18 -4.17
N ILE A 237 3.57 -24.60 -4.71
CA ILE A 237 4.08 -24.10 -6.00
C ILE A 237 3.21 -24.52 -7.19
N ASP A 238 2.54 -25.67 -7.11
CA ASP A 238 1.56 -26.10 -8.12
C ASP A 238 0.34 -25.19 -8.18
N ILE A 239 -0.14 -24.67 -7.04
CA ILE A 239 -1.26 -23.73 -7.00
C ILE A 239 -0.85 -22.40 -7.63
N VAL A 240 0.36 -21.93 -7.31
CA VAL A 240 0.97 -20.74 -7.91
C VAL A 240 1.09 -20.92 -9.42
N LYS A 241 1.73 -22.00 -9.88
CA LYS A 241 1.89 -22.31 -11.31
C LYS A 241 0.55 -22.36 -12.04
N ASN A 242 -0.43 -23.09 -11.51
CA ASN A 242 -1.76 -23.20 -12.14
C ASN A 242 -2.44 -21.83 -12.27
N SER A 243 -2.25 -20.95 -11.29
CA SER A 243 -2.77 -19.58 -11.34
C SER A 243 -2.05 -18.75 -12.41
N MET A 244 -0.72 -18.84 -12.50
CA MET A 244 0.07 -18.15 -13.53
C MET A 244 -0.28 -18.64 -14.95
N ASP A 245 -0.45 -19.96 -15.15
CA ASP A 245 -0.89 -20.57 -16.42
C ASP A 245 -2.31 -20.14 -16.81
N TYR A 246 -3.17 -19.88 -15.83
CA TYR A 246 -4.51 -19.36 -16.07
C TYR A 246 -4.41 -17.90 -16.54
N TYR A 247 -3.72 -17.04 -15.78
CA TYR A 247 -3.55 -15.62 -16.13
C TYR A 247 -2.80 -15.41 -17.44
N SER A 248 -1.89 -16.32 -17.80
CA SER A 248 -1.20 -16.28 -19.09
C SER A 248 -2.14 -16.43 -20.29
N LYS A 249 -3.27 -17.14 -20.09
CA LYS A 249 -4.28 -17.38 -21.13
C LYS A 249 -5.34 -16.29 -21.16
N VAL A 250 -5.75 -15.78 -19.99
CA VAL A 250 -6.94 -14.92 -19.90
C VAL A 250 -6.65 -13.44 -19.64
N LEU A 251 -5.48 -13.08 -19.10
CA LEU A 251 -5.09 -11.69 -18.83
C LEU A 251 -3.97 -11.23 -19.77
N SER A 252 -2.81 -11.88 -19.71
CA SER A 252 -1.65 -11.53 -20.53
C SER A 252 -0.67 -12.70 -20.62
N PRO A 253 -0.19 -13.08 -21.81
CA PRO A 253 0.83 -14.13 -21.97
C PRO A 253 2.08 -13.94 -21.10
N GLU A 254 2.35 -12.72 -20.64
CA GLU A 254 3.51 -12.41 -19.80
C GLU A 254 3.48 -13.02 -18.41
N TYR A 255 2.30 -13.36 -17.88
CA TYR A 255 2.21 -14.14 -16.64
C TYR A 255 2.82 -15.55 -16.77
N GLY A 256 3.03 -16.04 -18.00
CA GLY A 256 3.75 -17.28 -18.29
C GLY A 256 5.26 -17.12 -18.56
N LYS A 257 5.84 -15.92 -18.39
CA LYS A 257 7.27 -15.70 -18.67
C LYS A 257 8.23 -16.27 -17.61
N CYS A 258 7.76 -16.41 -16.36
CA CYS A 258 8.57 -16.96 -15.27
C CYS A 258 8.75 -18.47 -15.43
N ARG A 259 10.00 -18.95 -15.43
CA ARG A 259 10.35 -20.38 -15.53
C ARG A 259 10.53 -21.04 -14.17
N THR A 260 10.89 -20.28 -13.14
CA THR A 260 11.16 -20.80 -11.79
C THR A 260 10.05 -21.72 -11.27
N TYR A 261 8.78 -21.36 -11.47
CA TYR A 261 7.65 -22.16 -11.00
C TYR A 261 7.51 -23.50 -11.75
N ASP A 262 7.75 -23.50 -13.07
CA ASP A 262 7.74 -24.72 -13.88
C ASP A 262 8.89 -25.66 -13.50
N GLU A 263 10.08 -25.11 -13.23
CA GLU A 263 11.25 -25.88 -12.80
C GLU A 263 11.03 -26.56 -11.44
N LEU A 264 10.44 -25.85 -10.48
CA LEU A 264 10.10 -26.42 -9.17
C LEU A 264 8.99 -27.47 -9.29
N TYR A 265 7.96 -27.19 -10.09
CA TYR A 265 6.84 -28.11 -10.32
C TYR A 265 7.30 -29.42 -10.97
N SER A 266 8.09 -29.35 -12.03
CA SER A 266 8.61 -30.54 -12.74
C SER A 266 9.50 -31.44 -11.88
N LYS A 267 10.13 -30.88 -10.84
CA LYS A 267 10.94 -31.61 -9.84
C LYS A 267 10.13 -32.11 -8.64
N ASN A 268 8.81 -31.94 -8.64
CA ASN A 268 7.92 -32.21 -7.50
C ASN A 268 8.35 -31.47 -6.21
N MET A 269 8.92 -30.26 -6.37
CA MET A 269 9.32 -29.37 -5.28
C MET A 269 8.19 -28.37 -5.01
N LEU A 270 7.08 -28.87 -4.46
CA LEU A 270 5.83 -28.13 -4.28
C LEU A 270 5.72 -27.39 -2.95
N GLY A 271 6.83 -27.21 -2.23
CA GLY A 271 6.88 -26.53 -0.94
C GLY A 271 6.60 -27.46 0.24
N LYS A 272 5.87 -26.96 1.24
CA LYS A 272 5.64 -27.66 2.51
C LYS A 272 5.05 -29.06 2.34
N LYS A 273 4.12 -29.24 1.40
CA LYS A 273 3.39 -30.50 1.22
C LYS A 273 4.22 -31.65 0.65
N THR A 274 5.31 -31.34 -0.05
CA THR A 274 6.27 -32.33 -0.56
C THR A 274 7.57 -32.32 0.26
N GLY A 275 7.63 -31.53 1.33
CA GLY A 275 8.82 -31.37 2.17
C GLY A 275 9.93 -30.52 1.53
N ARG A 276 9.74 -29.97 0.33
CA ARG A 276 10.74 -29.14 -0.36
C ARG A 276 10.11 -28.25 -1.43
N GLY A 277 10.56 -27.01 -1.51
CA GLY A 277 10.24 -26.00 -2.53
C GLY A 277 11.42 -25.04 -2.71
N PHE A 278 11.20 -23.73 -2.55
CA PHE A 278 12.28 -22.75 -2.37
C PHE A 278 13.14 -23.09 -1.14
N TYR A 279 12.52 -23.66 -0.10
CA TYR A 279 13.18 -24.10 1.12
C TYR A 279 13.06 -25.61 1.34
N ASP A 280 13.90 -26.13 2.24
CA ASP A 280 13.76 -27.49 2.79
C ASP A 280 12.79 -27.47 3.97
N TRP A 281 11.69 -28.21 3.86
CA TRP A 281 10.65 -28.34 4.88
C TRP A 281 10.71 -29.68 5.62
N SER A 282 11.70 -30.53 5.34
CA SER A 282 11.85 -31.85 5.97
C SER A 282 11.97 -31.79 7.49
N LYS A 283 12.46 -30.66 8.03
CA LYS A 283 12.59 -30.39 9.47
C LYS A 283 11.51 -29.44 10.02
N GLY A 284 10.47 -29.15 9.24
CA GLY A 284 9.43 -28.18 9.59
C GLY A 284 9.65 -26.82 8.93
N ARG A 285 9.15 -25.75 9.58
CA ARG A 285 9.19 -24.39 9.04
C ARG A 285 10.64 -23.89 8.90
N PRO A 286 11.05 -23.31 7.76
CA PRO A 286 12.42 -22.84 7.56
C PRO A 286 12.77 -21.69 8.52
N ASN A 287 14.02 -21.70 9.01
CA ASN A 287 14.57 -20.61 9.79
C ASN A 287 15.28 -19.62 8.84
N ILE A 288 14.74 -18.41 8.72
CA ILE A 288 15.26 -17.37 7.83
C ILE A 288 16.21 -16.48 8.63
N ASP A 289 17.45 -16.36 8.16
CA ASP A 289 18.47 -15.51 8.79
C ASP A 289 18.25 -14.04 8.43
N SER A 290 17.71 -13.25 9.36
CA SER A 290 17.43 -11.83 9.17
C SER A 290 18.66 -10.98 8.81
N SER A 291 19.89 -11.45 9.09
CA SER A 291 21.12 -10.72 8.73
C SER A 291 21.39 -10.69 7.22
N LYS A 292 20.72 -11.56 6.45
CA LYS A 292 20.84 -11.63 4.99
C LYS A 292 19.87 -10.70 4.25
N ALA A 293 19.18 -9.80 4.95
CA ALA A 293 18.27 -8.86 4.32
C ALA A 293 18.97 -8.08 3.19
N THR A 294 18.36 -8.05 2.00
CA THR A 294 18.91 -7.33 0.84
C THR A 294 18.09 -6.07 0.53
N ASP A 295 18.76 -5.04 0.01
CA ASP A 295 18.17 -3.83 -0.57
C ASP A 295 17.98 -3.92 -2.10
N ARG A 296 18.42 -5.02 -2.73
CA ARG A 296 18.31 -5.26 -4.18
C ARG A 296 16.88 -5.43 -4.67
N VAL A 297 15.95 -5.71 -3.75
CA VAL A 297 14.51 -5.82 -4.01
C VAL A 297 13.78 -4.87 -3.05
N PRO A 298 13.78 -3.56 -3.34
CA PRO A 298 13.23 -2.59 -2.42
C PRO A 298 11.70 -2.68 -2.41
N LEU A 299 11.08 -2.40 -1.24
CA LEU A 299 9.62 -2.47 -1.10
C LEU A 299 8.86 -1.57 -2.08
N ILE A 300 9.46 -0.45 -2.49
CA ILE A 300 8.86 0.46 -3.46
C ILE A 300 8.59 -0.21 -4.81
N ASP A 301 9.38 -1.23 -5.18
CA ASP A 301 9.20 -1.96 -6.44
C ASP A 301 7.91 -2.79 -6.37
N LEU A 302 7.77 -3.56 -5.30
CA LEU A 302 6.58 -4.35 -5.03
C LEU A 302 5.34 -3.46 -4.93
N PHE A 303 5.40 -2.41 -4.12
CA PHE A 303 4.24 -1.51 -3.95
C PHE A 303 3.89 -0.76 -5.23
N SER A 304 4.86 -0.35 -6.05
CA SER A 304 4.56 0.31 -7.32
C SER A 304 3.83 -0.64 -8.27
N ILE A 305 4.19 -1.93 -8.29
CA ILE A 305 3.48 -2.97 -9.06
C ILE A 305 2.05 -3.14 -8.55
N GLU A 306 1.85 -3.25 -7.23
CA GLU A 306 0.52 -3.36 -6.62
C GLU A 306 -0.35 -2.13 -6.89
N ILE A 307 0.22 -0.93 -6.79
CA ILE A 307 -0.45 0.35 -7.12
C ILE A 307 -0.85 0.37 -8.59
N ASN A 308 0.04 -0.07 -9.48
CA ASN A 308 -0.23 -0.13 -10.91
C ASN A 308 -1.44 -1.03 -11.19
N GLU A 309 -1.48 -2.23 -10.61
CA GLU A 309 -2.60 -3.15 -10.83
C GLU A 309 -3.89 -2.64 -10.17
N ALA A 310 -3.82 -2.01 -8.99
CA ALA A 310 -4.96 -1.35 -8.35
C ALA A 310 -5.53 -0.23 -9.22
N VAL A 311 -4.69 0.59 -9.84
CA VAL A 311 -5.15 1.64 -10.77
C VAL A 311 -5.78 1.04 -12.03
N LYS A 312 -5.27 -0.08 -12.57
CA LYS A 312 -5.94 -0.78 -13.69
C LYS A 312 -7.35 -1.21 -13.31
N LEU A 313 -7.53 -1.78 -12.11
CA LEU A 313 -8.84 -2.20 -11.61
C LEU A 313 -9.81 -1.01 -11.50
N ILE A 314 -9.33 0.16 -11.09
CA ILE A 314 -10.13 1.39 -11.02
C ILE A 314 -10.49 1.87 -12.43
N GLU A 315 -9.52 1.96 -13.35
CA GLU A 315 -9.72 2.37 -14.74
C GLU A 315 -10.72 1.47 -15.47
N GLU A 316 -10.71 0.18 -15.18
CA GLU A 316 -11.61 -0.81 -15.77
C GLU A 316 -13.02 -0.80 -15.15
N GLY A 317 -13.23 -0.05 -14.06
CA GLY A 317 -14.49 0.02 -13.32
C GLY A 317 -14.78 -1.23 -12.48
N VAL A 318 -13.75 -1.99 -12.09
CA VAL A 318 -13.91 -3.26 -11.36
C VAL A 318 -14.32 -3.00 -9.91
N ALA A 319 -13.69 -2.05 -9.23
CA ALA A 319 -13.96 -1.71 -7.83
C ALA A 319 -13.55 -0.28 -7.50
N SER A 320 -14.10 0.29 -6.43
CA SER A 320 -13.69 1.61 -5.97
C SER A 320 -12.33 1.54 -5.26
N PRO A 321 -11.60 2.66 -5.12
CA PRO A 321 -10.36 2.67 -4.34
C PRO A 321 -10.53 2.13 -2.92
N GLU A 322 -11.60 2.50 -2.22
CA GLU A 322 -11.88 2.05 -0.84
C GLU A 322 -12.14 0.54 -0.76
N GLU A 323 -12.81 -0.01 -1.76
CA GLU A 323 -13.06 -1.45 -1.88
C GLU A 323 -11.78 -2.22 -2.16
N ILE A 324 -10.93 -1.72 -3.06
CA ILE A 324 -9.62 -2.32 -3.34
C ILE A 324 -8.74 -2.30 -2.10
N GLU A 325 -8.69 -1.17 -1.40
CA GLU A 325 -7.97 -1.04 -0.13
C GLU A 325 -8.47 -2.07 0.90
N THR A 326 -9.79 -2.17 1.06
CA THR A 326 -10.41 -3.08 2.02
C THR A 326 -10.16 -4.55 1.64
N ALA A 327 -10.27 -4.88 0.36
CA ALA A 327 -10.04 -6.21 -0.16
C ALA A 327 -8.59 -6.65 0.06
N VAL A 328 -7.60 -5.84 -0.29
CA VAL A 328 -6.19 -6.21 -0.09
C VAL A 328 -5.87 -6.34 1.40
N ARG A 329 -6.31 -5.40 2.23
CA ARG A 329 -6.06 -5.45 3.69
C ARG A 329 -6.60 -6.73 4.32
N LEU A 330 -7.86 -7.06 4.05
CA LEU A 330 -8.51 -8.20 4.70
C LEU A 330 -8.18 -9.53 4.02
N GLY A 331 -8.01 -9.56 2.70
CA GLY A 331 -7.73 -10.75 1.91
C GLY A 331 -6.28 -11.22 2.03
N MET A 332 -5.33 -10.28 2.09
CA MET A 332 -3.91 -10.59 2.30
C MET A 332 -3.47 -10.47 3.77
N ASN A 333 -4.40 -10.15 4.68
CA ASN A 333 -4.13 -9.92 6.10
C ASN A 333 -3.00 -8.89 6.34
N ARG A 334 -3.05 -7.78 5.59
CA ARG A 334 -2.09 -6.68 5.63
C ARG A 334 -2.67 -5.46 6.35
N PRO A 335 -1.84 -4.65 7.03
CA PRO A 335 -2.31 -3.47 7.74
C PRO A 335 -2.83 -2.37 6.79
N PHE A 336 -2.32 -2.31 5.57
CA PHE A 336 -2.68 -1.36 4.51
C PHE A 336 -2.79 -2.08 3.15
N GLY A 337 -3.50 -1.47 2.22
CA GLY A 337 -3.58 -1.86 0.83
C GLY A 337 -2.87 -0.85 -0.09
N PRO A 338 -2.92 -1.07 -1.42
CA PRO A 338 -2.18 -0.27 -2.39
C PRO A 338 -2.63 1.19 -2.45
N ILE A 339 -3.89 1.48 -2.12
CA ILE A 339 -4.42 2.85 -2.18
C ILE A 339 -3.81 3.70 -1.06
N SER A 340 -3.69 3.16 0.15
CA SER A 340 -3.00 3.82 1.25
C SER A 340 -1.52 4.07 0.93
N VAL A 341 -0.85 3.11 0.30
CA VAL A 341 0.56 3.28 -0.10
C VAL A 341 0.69 4.34 -1.19
N ALA A 342 -0.16 4.31 -2.22
CA ALA A 342 -0.19 5.30 -3.29
C ALA A 342 -0.37 6.74 -2.77
N LYS A 343 -1.19 6.94 -1.73
CA LYS A 343 -1.36 8.27 -1.10
C LYS A 343 -0.08 8.82 -0.48
N SER A 344 0.91 7.98 -0.20
CA SER A 344 2.21 8.37 0.36
C SER A 344 3.31 8.60 -0.68
N LEU A 345 3.01 8.35 -1.96
CA LEU A 345 3.95 8.45 -3.08
C LEU A 345 3.49 9.53 -4.07
N SER A 346 4.44 10.08 -4.82
CA SER A 346 4.16 10.91 -5.99
C SER A 346 3.89 10.05 -7.22
N ASN A 347 3.18 10.61 -8.20
CA ASN A 347 2.97 9.94 -9.48
C ASN A 347 4.30 9.64 -10.18
N SER A 348 5.27 10.57 -10.12
CA SER A 348 6.58 10.41 -10.75
C SER A 348 7.37 9.24 -10.15
N GLU A 349 7.40 9.11 -8.82
CA GLU A 349 8.09 7.99 -8.15
C GLU A 349 7.55 6.63 -8.60
N VAL A 350 6.22 6.50 -8.63
CA VAL A 350 5.55 5.25 -9.08
C VAL A 350 5.83 5.01 -10.57
N LYS A 351 5.67 6.04 -11.41
CA LYS A 351 5.90 5.95 -12.86
C LYS A 351 7.34 5.54 -13.19
N GLU A 352 8.33 6.20 -12.61
CA GLU A 352 9.76 5.90 -12.86
C GLU A 352 10.12 4.48 -12.40
N THR A 353 9.58 4.06 -11.25
CA THR A 353 9.78 2.69 -10.75
C THR A 353 9.21 1.66 -11.73
N LEU A 354 7.98 1.86 -12.19
CA LEU A 354 7.32 0.98 -13.17
C LEU A 354 8.04 0.94 -14.52
N GLU A 355 8.48 2.10 -15.04
CA GLU A 355 9.26 2.16 -16.27
C GLU A 355 10.62 1.45 -16.14
N ARG A 356 11.30 1.59 -14.99
CA ARG A 356 12.53 0.84 -14.70
C ARG A 356 12.25 -0.66 -14.65
N LEU A 357 11.24 -1.09 -13.91
CA LEU A 357 10.88 -2.50 -13.75
C LEU A 357 10.49 -3.13 -15.08
N SER A 358 9.64 -2.47 -15.86
CA SER A 358 9.25 -2.93 -17.19
C SER A 358 10.46 -3.09 -18.12
N ARG A 359 11.42 -2.16 -18.11
CA ARG A 359 12.67 -2.28 -18.88
C ARG A 359 13.58 -3.39 -18.37
N GLN A 360 13.75 -3.50 -17.05
CA GLN A 360 14.64 -4.47 -16.42
C GLN A 360 14.16 -5.91 -16.69
N PHE A 361 12.86 -6.15 -16.55
CA PHE A 361 12.26 -7.47 -16.68
C PHE A 361 11.72 -7.76 -18.09
N GLN A 362 11.66 -6.75 -18.96
CA GLN A 362 11.09 -6.84 -20.31
C GLN A 362 9.65 -7.37 -20.28
N VAL A 363 8.83 -6.82 -19.38
CA VAL A 363 7.41 -7.14 -19.26
C VAL A 363 6.54 -5.89 -19.34
N GLU A 364 5.51 -5.95 -20.17
CA GLU A 364 4.55 -4.87 -20.42
C GLU A 364 3.55 -4.72 -19.27
N VAL A 365 3.22 -5.80 -18.55
CA VAL A 365 2.32 -5.75 -17.38
C VAL A 365 2.82 -4.83 -16.26
N PHE A 366 4.12 -4.54 -16.20
CA PHE A 366 4.73 -3.58 -15.28
C PHE A 366 4.81 -2.16 -15.84
N LYS A 367 4.40 -1.90 -17.09
CA LYS A 367 4.34 -0.52 -17.59
C LYS A 367 3.32 0.28 -16.77
N PRO A 368 3.56 1.58 -16.55
CA PRO A 368 2.59 2.44 -15.91
C PRO A 368 1.25 2.40 -16.65
N THR A 369 0.15 2.35 -15.89
CA THR A 369 -1.20 2.48 -16.46
C THR A 369 -1.39 3.82 -17.18
N HIS A 370 -2.53 3.97 -17.84
CA HIS A 370 -2.88 5.24 -18.49
C HIS A 370 -2.86 6.41 -17.49
N SER A 371 -3.55 6.29 -16.36
CA SER A 371 -3.62 7.36 -15.36
C SER A 371 -2.26 7.66 -14.75
N ILE A 372 -1.44 6.65 -14.46
CA ILE A 372 -0.09 6.88 -13.93
C ILE A 372 0.81 7.52 -15.00
N SER A 373 0.69 7.11 -16.25
CA SER A 373 1.45 7.69 -17.37
C SER A 373 1.14 9.18 -17.56
N GLU A 374 -0.13 9.57 -17.39
CA GLU A 374 -0.63 10.94 -17.55
C GLU A 374 -0.48 11.83 -16.31
N GLY A 375 0.08 11.34 -15.19
CA GLY A 375 0.19 12.15 -13.97
C GLY A 375 -1.04 12.13 -13.06
N LYS A 376 -2.03 11.28 -13.36
CA LYS A 376 -3.36 11.25 -12.73
C LYS A 376 -3.50 10.19 -11.63
N LEU A 377 -2.40 9.70 -11.04
CA LEU A 377 -2.46 8.73 -9.93
C LEU A 377 -3.38 9.21 -8.79
N ARG A 378 -3.30 10.49 -8.40
CA ARG A 378 -4.14 11.06 -7.33
C ARG A 378 -5.62 11.04 -7.68
N GLU A 379 -5.97 11.38 -8.91
CA GLU A 379 -7.36 11.33 -9.39
C GLU A 379 -7.90 9.89 -9.40
N ALA A 380 -7.08 8.94 -9.83
CA ALA A 380 -7.40 7.51 -9.79
C ALA A 380 -7.72 7.02 -8.38
N ILE A 381 -6.81 7.22 -7.43
CA ILE A 381 -6.95 6.68 -6.07
C ILE A 381 -7.96 7.43 -5.19
N GLU A 382 -8.44 8.58 -5.64
CA GLU A 382 -9.53 9.33 -5.01
C GLU A 382 -10.89 9.07 -5.68
N GLY A 383 -10.94 8.18 -6.69
CA GLY A 383 -12.17 7.83 -7.39
C GLY A 383 -12.72 8.97 -8.25
N ARG A 384 -11.86 9.90 -8.68
CA ARG A 384 -12.22 11.09 -9.46
C ARG A 384 -11.95 10.95 -10.96
N LEU A 385 -11.60 9.77 -11.44
CA LEU A 385 -11.51 9.53 -12.88
C LEU A 385 -12.90 9.70 -13.48
N ALA A 386 -13.03 10.66 -14.40
CA ALA A 386 -14.25 10.80 -15.18
C ALA A 386 -14.53 9.47 -15.90
N GLU A 387 -15.79 9.02 -15.91
CA GLU A 387 -16.20 7.81 -16.62
C GLU A 387 -15.72 7.89 -18.08
N SER A 388 -14.69 7.11 -18.40
CA SER A 388 -14.04 7.13 -19.70
C SER A 388 -14.96 6.51 -20.75
N LYS A 389 -15.62 7.36 -21.56
CA LYS A 389 -16.08 6.97 -22.89
C LYS A 389 -14.87 6.78 -23.80
N SER A 390 -14.86 5.62 -24.47
CA SER A 390 -13.87 5.16 -25.44
C SER A 390 -13.35 6.21 -26.44
N GLN A 391 -12.03 6.24 -26.58
CA GLN A 391 -11.22 6.62 -27.74
C GLN A 391 -11.53 7.95 -28.47
N LYS A 392 -10.56 8.88 -28.41
CA LYS A 392 -9.75 9.29 -29.57
C LYS A 392 -8.58 10.18 -29.15
N SER A 393 -7.46 9.94 -29.81
CA SER A 393 -6.23 10.74 -29.79
C SER A 393 -6.52 12.20 -30.11
N GLU A 394 -6.01 13.12 -29.29
CA GLU A 394 -5.68 14.48 -29.71
C GLU A 394 -4.52 15.03 -28.86
N THR A 395 -3.46 15.39 -29.56
CA THR A 395 -2.28 16.14 -29.09
C THR A 395 -2.69 17.49 -28.50
N VAL A 396 -2.19 17.83 -27.31
CA VAL A 396 -2.30 19.19 -26.77
C VAL A 396 -0.93 19.71 -26.37
N GLU A 397 -0.56 20.81 -27.04
CA GLU A 397 0.62 21.63 -26.80
C GLU A 397 0.60 22.25 -25.40
N ALA A 398 1.75 22.19 -24.72
CA ALA A 398 1.96 22.84 -23.44
C ALA A 398 1.96 24.37 -23.61
N LYS A 399 0.98 25.04 -22.99
CA LYS A 399 1.08 26.46 -22.67
C LYS A 399 1.28 26.64 -21.17
N SER A 400 2.38 27.31 -20.87
CA SER A 400 2.74 27.85 -19.57
C SER A 400 1.71 28.87 -19.11
N GLU A 401 1.23 28.77 -17.87
CA GLU A 401 0.96 29.93 -17.02
C GLU A 401 0.88 29.51 -15.55
N MET A 402 1.62 30.24 -14.73
CA MET A 402 1.93 29.95 -13.34
C MET A 402 1.15 30.92 -12.47
N GLY A 403 0.32 30.41 -11.56
CA GLY A 403 -0.41 31.22 -10.58
C GLY A 403 -1.64 30.51 -10.03
N LYS A 404 -1.48 29.62 -9.05
CA LYS A 404 -2.58 29.22 -8.16
C LYS A 404 -2.37 29.82 -6.78
N ALA A 405 -3.11 30.90 -6.50
CA ALA A 405 -3.35 31.39 -5.14
C ALA A 405 -4.43 30.49 -4.51
N GLY A 406 -4.11 29.79 -3.42
CA GLY A 406 -5.08 28.96 -2.69
C GLY A 406 -4.52 27.96 -1.68
N GLY A 407 -3.21 27.68 -1.66
CA GLY A 407 -2.60 26.72 -0.71
C GLY A 407 -1.92 27.37 0.49
N LYS A 408 -1.76 26.61 1.59
CA LYS A 408 -1.00 26.99 2.81
C LYS A 408 0.50 27.20 2.58
N VAL A 409 0.99 26.96 1.37
CA VAL A 409 2.37 27.21 0.95
C VAL A 409 2.32 28.02 -0.33
N LEU A 410 2.94 29.20 -0.32
CA LEU A 410 3.04 30.09 -1.47
C LEU A 410 4.45 29.99 -2.06
N THR A 411 4.54 29.71 -3.36
CA THR A 411 5.82 29.62 -4.07
C THR A 411 5.93 30.73 -5.11
N GLU A 412 6.98 31.54 -5.03
CA GLU A 412 7.25 32.65 -5.95
C GLU A 412 8.69 32.54 -6.48
N LYS A 413 8.88 32.63 -7.81
CA LYS A 413 10.22 32.68 -8.41
C LYS A 413 10.63 34.13 -8.65
N LYS A 414 11.85 34.49 -8.25
CA LYS A 414 12.47 35.79 -8.49
C LYS A 414 13.87 35.61 -9.04
N GLY A 415 14.02 35.70 -10.36
CA GLY A 415 15.30 35.44 -11.02
C GLY A 415 15.82 34.05 -10.67
N LYS A 416 17.02 33.98 -10.07
CA LYS A 416 17.68 32.72 -9.68
C LYS A 416 17.26 32.17 -8.31
N ILE A 417 16.29 32.79 -7.64
CA ILE A 417 15.82 32.33 -6.34
C ILE A 417 14.34 31.96 -6.38
N ALA A 418 13.95 31.01 -5.53
CA ALA A 418 12.55 30.70 -5.26
C ALA A 418 12.22 30.95 -3.79
N LEU A 419 11.07 31.56 -3.51
CA LEU A 419 10.58 31.87 -2.19
C LEU A 419 9.45 30.91 -1.86
N ILE A 420 9.63 30.10 -0.83
CA ILE A 420 8.61 29.25 -0.22
C ILE A 420 8.13 29.96 1.04
N THR A 421 6.89 30.43 1.04
CA THR A 421 6.28 31.13 2.18
C THR A 421 5.24 30.23 2.86
N LEU A 422 5.46 29.90 4.13
CA LEU A 422 4.49 29.22 4.98
C LEU A 422 3.34 30.18 5.28
N SER A 423 2.11 29.80 4.95
CA SER A 423 0.92 30.63 5.06
C SER A 423 -0.18 29.87 5.79
N ASN A 424 -0.07 29.78 7.12
CA ASN A 424 -1.12 29.20 7.96
C ASN A 424 -1.33 30.06 9.22
N PRO A 425 -2.14 31.14 9.13
CA PRO A 425 -2.35 32.07 10.24
C PRO A 425 -2.88 31.39 11.52
N LYS A 426 -2.50 31.83 12.73
CA LYS A 426 -1.64 32.99 13.04
C LYS A 426 -0.14 32.67 13.11
N HIS A 427 0.24 31.42 13.37
CA HIS A 427 1.62 31.05 13.71
C HIS A 427 2.25 29.99 12.79
N ASN A 428 1.72 29.83 11.57
CA ASN A 428 2.24 28.90 10.56
C ASN A 428 2.43 27.48 11.10
N THR A 429 1.40 26.94 11.76
CA THR A 429 1.42 25.57 12.27
C THR A 429 1.42 24.57 11.11
N ILE A 430 2.11 23.45 11.29
CA ILE A 430 2.36 22.47 10.24
C ILE A 430 1.37 21.32 10.41
N ASP A 431 0.39 21.26 9.51
CA ASP A 431 -0.55 20.15 9.36
C ASP A 431 -0.26 19.35 8.08
N ALA A 432 -1.11 18.36 7.77
CA ALA A 432 -0.93 17.52 6.61
C ALA A 432 -0.93 18.30 5.28
N GLU A 433 -1.75 19.34 5.17
CA GLU A 433 -1.87 20.19 3.98
C GLU A 433 -0.63 21.07 3.79
N MET A 434 -0.09 21.64 4.87
CA MET A 434 1.19 22.35 4.81
C MET A 434 2.34 21.42 4.40
N LEU A 435 2.38 20.18 4.90
CA LEU A 435 3.39 19.19 4.48
C LEU A 435 3.26 18.81 3.00
N ASP A 436 2.04 18.69 2.47
CA ASP A 436 1.79 18.43 1.05
C ASP A 436 2.25 19.62 0.21
N GLY A 437 1.83 20.85 0.56
CA GLY A 437 2.24 22.05 -0.16
C GLY A 437 3.76 22.28 -0.16
N LEU A 438 4.45 21.94 0.94
CA LEU A 438 5.92 21.99 1.00
C LEU A 438 6.55 20.95 0.06
N SER A 439 6.02 19.73 0.02
CA SER A 439 6.51 18.68 -0.89
C SER A 439 6.30 19.09 -2.34
N GLU A 440 5.10 19.55 -2.71
CA GLU A 440 4.78 19.99 -4.07
C GLU A 440 5.67 21.15 -4.52
N ALA A 441 5.90 22.13 -3.63
CA ALA A 441 6.81 23.23 -3.91
C ALA A 441 8.23 22.72 -4.22
N LEU A 442 8.77 21.83 -3.39
CA LEU A 442 10.10 21.25 -3.60
C LEU A 442 10.17 20.39 -4.87
N ASP A 443 9.15 19.59 -5.15
CA ASP A 443 9.08 18.73 -6.33
C ASP A 443 9.07 19.59 -7.60
N SER A 444 8.34 20.72 -7.60
CA SER A 444 8.32 21.66 -8.72
C SER A 444 9.66 22.39 -8.94
N LEU A 445 10.47 22.54 -7.89
CA LEU A 445 11.77 23.22 -7.92
C LEU A 445 12.95 22.27 -8.13
N TRP A 446 12.73 20.96 -8.01
CA TRP A 446 13.80 19.95 -8.00
C TRP A 446 14.63 19.97 -9.28
N ASN A 447 13.95 19.97 -10.42
CA ASN A 447 14.55 19.93 -11.76
C ASN A 447 14.56 21.30 -12.45
N ASP A 448 14.11 22.36 -11.78
CA ASP A 448 14.15 23.72 -12.32
C ASP A 448 15.61 24.20 -12.37
N ARG A 449 16.17 24.37 -13.56
CA ARG A 449 17.57 24.76 -13.73
C ARG A 449 17.84 26.25 -13.52
N ASP A 450 16.81 27.08 -13.51
CA ASP A 450 16.95 28.53 -13.37
C ASP A 450 16.99 28.95 -11.90
N VAL A 451 16.42 28.14 -11.00
CA VAL A 451 16.46 28.36 -9.56
C VAL A 451 17.72 27.75 -8.96
N TYR A 452 18.49 28.52 -8.19
CA TYR A 452 19.75 28.10 -7.56
C TYR A 452 19.61 28.04 -6.03
N VAL A 453 18.83 28.96 -5.46
CA VAL A 453 18.63 29.10 -4.01
C VAL A 453 17.13 29.14 -3.70
N ILE A 454 16.73 28.44 -2.64
CA ILE A 454 15.36 28.40 -2.13
C ILE A 454 15.36 29.08 -0.76
N LEU A 455 14.58 30.14 -0.62
CA LEU A 455 14.33 30.83 0.65
C LEU A 455 13.02 30.34 1.26
N VAL A 456 13.07 29.75 2.45
CA VAL A 456 11.91 29.36 3.24
C VAL A 456 11.64 30.42 4.30
N ARG A 457 10.42 30.94 4.36
CA ARG A 457 10.01 31.96 5.35
C ARG A 457 8.58 31.75 5.83
N GLY A 458 8.24 32.34 6.97
CA GLY A 458 6.86 32.37 7.48
C GLY A 458 6.14 33.68 7.14
N GLN A 459 4.88 33.59 6.75
CA GLN A 459 4.01 34.77 6.63
C GLN A 459 3.66 35.31 8.02
N GLY A 460 3.65 36.63 8.17
CA GLY A 460 3.30 37.29 9.44
C GLY A 460 4.47 37.31 10.43
N GLU A 461 4.17 37.13 11.72
CA GLU A 461 5.10 37.41 12.83
C GLU A 461 5.98 36.22 13.24
N SER A 462 5.72 35.01 12.72
CA SER A 462 6.44 33.80 13.15
C SER A 462 6.86 32.96 11.96
N PHE A 463 8.00 32.29 12.08
CA PHE A 463 8.40 31.28 11.11
C PHE A 463 7.44 30.09 11.16
N SER A 464 7.36 29.39 12.29
CA SER A 464 6.39 28.32 12.56
C SER A 464 6.38 27.93 14.04
N ALA A 465 5.18 27.82 14.62
CA ALA A 465 4.99 27.32 15.98
C ALA A 465 5.00 25.78 16.10
N GLY A 466 5.26 25.05 15.02
CA GLY A 466 5.39 23.60 15.03
C GLY A 466 4.17 22.85 14.53
N ALA A 467 4.15 21.54 14.80
CA ALA A 467 3.09 20.65 14.35
C ALA A 467 1.72 21.04 14.91
N GLN A 468 0.68 20.96 14.10
CA GLN A 468 -0.69 21.22 14.54
C GLN A 468 -1.24 20.02 15.33
N LEU A 469 -1.14 20.09 16.66
CA LEU A 469 -1.55 19.01 17.56
C LEU A 469 -3.07 18.82 17.68
N SER A 470 -3.88 19.72 17.13
CA SER A 470 -5.35 19.56 17.07
C SER A 470 -5.80 18.51 16.05
N SER A 471 -4.88 17.95 15.26
CA SER A 471 -5.17 16.86 14.33
C SER A 471 -5.58 15.61 15.11
N TYR A 472 -6.75 15.08 14.77
CA TYR A 472 -7.29 13.88 15.43
C TYR A 472 -6.66 12.62 14.85
N PHE A 473 -5.80 11.97 15.64
CA PHE A 473 -5.25 10.65 15.33
C PHE A 473 -5.99 9.58 16.13
N ARG A 474 -6.61 8.62 15.45
CA ARG A 474 -7.39 7.52 16.07
C ARG A 474 -6.51 6.41 16.59
N THR A 475 -5.31 6.27 16.03
CA THR A 475 -4.38 5.18 16.36
C THR A 475 -2.93 5.67 16.39
N ALA A 476 -2.06 4.96 17.11
CA ALA A 476 -0.62 5.21 17.09
C ALA A 476 -0.01 5.07 15.69
N THR A 477 -0.58 4.24 14.83
CA THR A 477 -0.13 4.04 13.46
C THR A 477 -0.44 5.25 12.57
N GLU A 478 -1.60 5.89 12.73
CA GLU A 478 -1.91 7.14 12.01
C GLU A 478 -0.93 8.25 12.40
N PHE A 479 -0.58 8.36 13.69
CA PHE A 479 0.44 9.30 14.15
C PHE A 479 1.83 8.95 13.61
N LEU A 480 2.19 7.66 13.55
CA LEU A 480 3.46 7.21 12.96
C LEU A 480 3.57 7.58 11.48
N GLU A 481 2.50 7.41 10.70
CA GLU A 481 2.52 7.77 9.28
C GLU A 481 2.58 9.29 9.08
N PHE A 482 1.91 10.06 9.93
CA PHE A 482 2.06 11.51 9.96
C PHE A 482 3.50 11.93 10.32
N ALA A 483 4.13 11.26 11.29
CA ALA A 483 5.53 11.46 11.63
C ALA A 483 6.46 11.16 10.43
N ARG A 484 6.28 10.01 9.77
CA ARG A 484 7.04 9.63 8.57
C ARG A 484 6.83 10.58 7.40
N LYS A 485 5.62 11.14 7.24
CA LYS A 485 5.33 12.14 6.21
C LYS A 485 6.14 13.41 6.46
N GLY A 486 6.06 13.96 7.68
CA GLY A 486 6.82 15.16 8.04
C GLY A 486 8.33 14.97 7.89
N GLU A 487 8.86 13.83 8.35
CA GLU A 487 10.27 13.50 8.20
C GLU A 487 10.69 13.40 6.71
N ARG A 488 9.91 12.72 5.87
CA ARG A 488 10.18 12.61 4.42
C ARG A 488 10.13 13.97 3.73
N THR A 489 9.11 14.79 4.00
CA THR A 489 9.01 16.14 3.43
C THR A 489 10.21 17.00 3.84
N PHE A 490 10.64 16.94 5.10
CA PHE A 490 11.78 17.74 5.56
C PHE A 490 13.10 17.22 5.02
N ARG A 491 13.26 15.90 4.84
CA ARG A 491 14.44 15.33 4.20
C ARG A 491 14.66 15.88 2.78
N LYS A 492 13.60 16.17 2.02
CA LYS A 492 13.72 16.77 0.68
C LYS A 492 14.48 18.12 0.70
N PHE A 493 14.36 18.95 1.74
CA PHE A 493 15.15 20.19 1.84
C PHE A 493 16.66 19.94 1.89
N SER A 494 17.08 18.85 2.54
CA SER A 494 18.49 18.44 2.62
C SER A 494 18.99 17.70 1.38
N GLU A 495 18.09 17.17 0.55
CA GLU A 495 18.45 16.36 -0.63
C GLU A 495 18.30 17.08 -1.96
N ILE A 496 17.41 18.08 -2.04
CA ILE A 496 17.17 18.85 -3.25
C ILE A 496 18.49 19.48 -3.74
N PRO A 497 18.78 19.46 -5.06
CA PRO A 497 20.04 19.95 -5.64
C PRO A 497 20.12 21.49 -5.71
N LYS A 498 19.66 22.16 -4.67
CA LYS A 498 19.54 23.62 -4.51
C LYS A 498 20.01 24.00 -3.12
N ILE A 499 20.52 25.22 -2.96
CA ILE A 499 20.85 25.75 -1.63
C ILE A 499 19.53 26.15 -0.95
N THR A 500 19.27 25.66 0.25
CA THR A 500 18.08 26.01 1.03
C THR A 500 18.44 26.91 2.20
N VAL A 501 17.73 28.04 2.33
CA VAL A 501 17.93 29.04 3.38
C VAL A 501 16.64 29.21 4.16
N ALA A 502 16.67 29.10 5.49
CA ALA A 502 15.52 29.40 6.35
C ALA A 502 15.66 30.79 6.99
N ALA A 503 14.65 31.64 6.83
CA ALA A 503 14.53 32.96 7.44
C ALA A 503 13.64 32.90 8.69
N LEU A 504 14.28 32.87 9.87
CA LEU A 504 13.65 32.60 11.15
C LEU A 504 13.23 33.90 11.85
N LYS A 505 12.02 33.94 12.41
CA LYS A 505 11.48 35.06 13.22
C LYS A 505 10.40 34.58 14.19
N GLY A 506 10.14 35.34 15.25
CA GLY A 506 9.14 34.99 16.25
C GLY A 506 9.26 33.55 16.75
N TYR A 507 8.18 32.78 16.68
CA TYR A 507 8.21 31.37 17.08
C TYR A 507 8.82 30.46 16.00
N VAL A 508 9.78 29.65 16.44
CA VAL A 508 10.44 28.59 15.67
C VAL A 508 10.45 27.33 16.55
N LEU A 509 9.30 26.69 16.72
CA LEU A 509 9.11 25.66 17.75
C LEU A 509 8.81 24.29 17.15
N GLY A 510 9.30 23.24 17.82
CA GLY A 510 9.06 21.85 17.48
C GLY A 510 9.27 21.55 16.00
N GLY A 511 8.24 21.04 15.31
CA GLY A 511 8.26 20.82 13.86
C GLY A 511 8.71 22.02 13.00
N GLY A 512 8.48 23.26 13.45
CA GLY A 512 8.99 24.46 12.77
C GLY A 512 10.51 24.60 12.90
N PHE A 513 11.06 24.21 14.05
CA PHE A 513 12.49 24.12 14.23
C PHE A 513 13.10 22.93 13.49
N GLU A 514 12.39 21.79 13.41
CA GLU A 514 12.80 20.65 12.59
C GLU A 514 12.91 21.01 11.10
N LEU A 515 11.97 21.80 10.58
CA LEU A 515 12.01 22.35 9.22
C LEU A 515 13.25 23.24 9.04
N ALA A 516 13.51 24.16 9.96
CA ALA A 516 14.68 25.03 9.90
C ALA A 516 16.00 24.23 9.90
N LEU A 517 16.10 23.19 10.73
CA LEU A 517 17.26 22.30 10.79
C LEU A 517 17.43 21.46 9.52
N SER A 518 16.38 21.26 8.73
CA SER A 518 16.47 20.58 7.43
C SER A 518 17.00 21.44 6.30
N CYS A 519 17.04 22.77 6.48
CA CYS A 519 17.64 23.70 5.52
C CYS A 519 19.16 23.79 5.70
N ASP A 520 19.88 24.12 4.62
CA ASP A 520 21.34 24.19 4.61
C ASP A 520 21.86 25.36 5.45
N ILE A 521 21.23 26.52 5.30
CA ILE A 521 21.59 27.77 5.99
C ILE A 521 20.40 28.28 6.79
N ARG A 522 20.66 28.81 7.98
CA ARG A 522 19.65 29.45 8.83
C ARG A 522 20.09 30.87 9.14
N VAL A 523 19.22 31.83 8.83
CA VAL A 523 19.36 33.24 9.22
C VAL A 523 18.16 33.62 10.07
N SER A 524 18.32 34.59 10.97
CA SER A 524 17.28 34.87 11.97
C SER A 524 17.12 36.36 12.21
N SER A 525 15.94 36.78 12.64
CA SER A 525 15.77 38.02 13.38
C SER A 525 16.11 37.82 14.86
N GLU A 526 16.37 38.91 15.58
CA GLU A 526 16.77 38.89 17.00
C GLU A 526 15.64 38.42 17.94
N ASP A 527 14.39 38.67 17.56
CA ASP A 527 13.20 38.29 18.33
C ASP A 527 12.89 36.78 18.29
N ALA A 528 13.55 36.02 17.42
CA ALA A 528 13.28 34.59 17.27
C ALA A 528 13.50 33.81 18.58
N ARG A 529 12.60 32.87 18.85
CA ARG A 529 12.65 31.93 19.98
C ARG A 529 12.51 30.51 19.46
N MET A 530 13.53 29.69 19.74
CA MET A 530 13.71 28.37 19.14
C MET A 530 13.74 27.29 20.21
N GLY A 531 13.10 26.14 19.97
CA GLY A 531 13.15 25.04 20.94
C GLY A 531 12.19 23.90 20.63
N PHE A 532 12.30 22.83 21.42
CA PHE A 532 11.54 21.59 21.28
C PHE A 532 10.59 21.39 22.47
N PRO A 533 9.35 21.91 22.43
CA PRO A 533 8.42 21.77 23.55
C PRO A 533 7.85 20.35 23.70
N GLU A 534 8.11 19.44 22.77
CA GLU A 534 7.43 18.14 22.63
C GLU A 534 7.42 17.31 23.91
N VAL A 535 8.54 17.21 24.63
CA VAL A 535 8.63 16.39 25.86
C VAL A 535 7.72 16.91 26.97
N THR A 536 7.45 18.22 27.00
CA THR A 536 6.52 18.83 27.95
C THR A 536 5.06 18.52 27.61
N LEU A 537 4.80 18.09 26.38
CA LEU A 537 3.51 17.71 25.84
C LEU A 537 3.34 16.18 25.74
N GLY A 538 4.29 15.39 26.25
CA GLY A 538 4.28 13.93 26.15
C GLY A 538 4.62 13.40 24.75
N LEU A 539 5.32 14.18 23.94
CA LEU A 539 5.74 13.86 22.57
C LEU A 539 7.27 13.89 22.46
N VAL A 540 7.78 13.53 21.28
CA VAL A 540 9.20 13.69 20.93
C VAL A 540 9.33 14.37 19.56
N PRO A 541 10.41 15.13 19.28
CA PRO A 541 10.69 15.62 17.94
C PRO A 541 10.88 14.43 16.98
N ALA A 542 10.01 14.34 15.97
CA ALA A 542 9.84 13.13 15.17
C ALA A 542 9.99 13.36 13.66
N TRP A 543 10.28 14.58 13.21
CA TRP A 543 10.56 14.93 11.81
C TRP A 543 12.06 15.11 11.54
N GLY A 544 12.89 14.59 12.45
CA GLY A 544 14.35 14.51 12.39
C GLY A 544 15.08 15.54 13.25
N GLY A 545 14.37 16.29 14.08
CA GLY A 545 14.91 17.27 15.03
C GLY A 545 15.90 16.67 16.01
N SER A 546 15.56 15.53 16.62
CA SER A 546 16.46 14.83 17.56
C SER A 546 17.80 14.45 16.91
N GLN A 547 17.75 13.98 15.67
CA GLN A 547 18.94 13.52 14.93
C GLN A 547 19.76 14.69 14.38
N ARG A 548 19.11 15.69 13.75
CA ARG A 548 19.80 16.84 13.15
C ARG A 548 20.37 17.78 14.21
N LEU A 549 19.64 18.03 15.30
CA LEU A 549 20.14 18.87 16.39
C LEU A 549 21.43 18.29 17.00
N ALA A 550 21.44 16.99 17.30
CA ALA A 550 22.61 16.32 17.87
C ALA A 550 23.86 16.44 16.98
N ARG A 551 23.69 16.44 15.65
CA ARG A 551 24.78 16.64 14.69
C ARG A 551 25.30 18.08 14.69
N HIS A 552 24.43 19.07 14.90
CA HIS A 552 24.84 20.47 14.88
C HIS A 552 25.51 20.93 16.18
N VAL A 553 24.96 20.54 17.34
CA VAL A 553 25.38 21.09 18.64
C VAL A 553 26.05 20.08 19.58
N GLY A 554 26.20 18.84 19.12
CA GLY A 554 26.66 17.73 19.95
C GLY A 554 25.56 17.16 20.85
N THR A 555 25.75 15.92 21.28
CA THR A 555 24.76 15.12 22.04
C THR A 555 24.37 15.78 23.36
N SER A 556 25.33 16.30 24.13
CA SER A 556 25.06 16.89 25.45
C SER A 556 24.13 18.11 25.36
N ARG A 557 24.39 19.02 24.41
CA ARG A 557 23.55 20.21 24.24
C ARG A 557 22.19 19.85 23.64
N ALA A 558 22.16 18.91 22.70
CA ALA A 558 20.90 18.43 22.14
C ALA A 558 20.00 17.77 23.21
N MET A 559 20.57 16.96 24.10
CA MET A 559 19.86 16.39 25.24
C MET A 559 19.31 17.49 26.16
N HIS A 560 20.12 18.49 26.49
CA HIS A 560 19.66 19.60 27.31
C HIS A 560 18.44 20.28 26.68
N LEU A 561 18.55 20.74 25.42
CA LEU A 561 17.46 21.46 24.74
C LEU A 561 16.19 20.62 24.57
N ILE A 562 16.32 19.33 24.21
CA ILE A 562 15.16 18.47 23.95
C ILE A 562 14.52 18.00 25.26
N LEU A 563 15.31 17.60 26.27
CA LEU A 563 14.77 17.00 27.49
C LEU A 563 14.24 18.02 28.49
N THR A 564 14.71 19.27 28.46
CA THR A 564 14.15 20.35 29.30
C THR A 564 13.01 21.11 28.60
N GLY A 565 12.90 21.01 27.27
CA GLY A 565 12.00 21.82 26.47
C GLY A 565 12.36 23.32 26.45
N GLU A 566 13.61 23.65 26.83
CA GLU A 566 14.10 25.02 26.90
C GLU A 566 14.07 25.71 25.55
N ARG A 567 13.73 27.01 25.57
CA ARG A 567 13.73 27.86 24.38
C ARG A 567 14.92 28.79 24.42
N ILE A 568 15.67 28.81 23.33
CA ILE A 568 16.85 29.64 23.15
C ILE A 568 16.54 30.84 22.28
N THR A 569 17.31 31.90 22.50
CA THR A 569 17.32 33.14 21.70
C THR A 569 18.11 32.97 20.41
N ALA A 570 17.94 33.90 19.47
CA ALA A 570 18.74 33.94 18.24
C ALA A 570 20.26 34.06 18.54
N THR A 571 20.66 34.84 19.54
CA THR A 571 22.06 35.01 19.93
C THR A 571 22.67 33.73 20.49
N GLU A 572 21.92 33.01 21.33
CA GLU A 572 22.37 31.71 21.84
C GLU A 572 22.48 30.69 20.72
N ALA A 573 21.46 30.59 19.87
CA ALA A 573 21.46 29.70 18.70
C ALA A 573 22.63 30.02 17.74
N GLN A 574 22.99 31.29 17.55
CA GLN A 574 24.21 31.66 16.81
C GLN A 574 25.48 31.17 17.52
N SER A 575 25.61 31.37 18.83
CA SER A 575 26.79 30.89 19.58
C SER A 575 26.90 29.36 19.61
N TYR A 576 25.79 28.65 19.43
CA TYR A 576 25.74 27.19 19.30
C TYR A 576 26.02 26.69 17.88
N GLY A 577 26.17 27.58 16.89
CA GLY A 577 26.38 27.20 15.49
C GLY A 577 25.11 26.82 14.73
N LEU A 578 23.93 27.13 15.28
CA LEU A 578 22.63 26.86 14.64
C LEU A 578 22.21 27.96 13.68
N ILE A 579 22.66 29.20 13.88
CA ILE A 579 22.33 30.35 13.02
C ILE A 579 23.61 30.94 12.46
N SER A 580 23.62 31.21 11.15
CA SER A 580 24.77 31.81 10.48
C SER A 580 24.80 33.34 10.65
N LYS A 581 23.65 34.00 10.56
CA LYS A 581 23.55 35.47 10.63
C LYS A 581 22.24 35.92 11.26
N ILE A 582 22.32 37.01 12.01
CA ILE A 582 21.16 37.72 12.57
C ILE A 582 20.95 39.01 11.76
N PHE A 583 19.70 39.24 11.34
CA PHE A 583 19.25 40.38 10.56
C PHE A 583 18.26 41.23 11.35
N LYS A 584 18.13 42.51 11.00
CA LYS A 584 17.16 43.41 11.62
C LYS A 584 15.78 43.22 10.99
N ASP A 585 15.74 43.13 9.66
CA ASP A 585 14.56 42.73 8.88
C ASP A 585 14.89 41.45 8.12
N VAL A 586 14.62 40.31 8.76
CA VAL A 586 15.00 39.00 8.22
C VAL A 586 14.31 38.69 6.88
N ASP A 587 13.11 39.22 6.61
CA ASP A 587 12.40 38.88 5.36
C ASP A 587 13.06 39.51 4.14
N SER A 588 13.40 40.81 4.21
CA SER A 588 14.03 41.53 3.11
C SER A 588 15.52 41.22 3.02
N GLU A 589 16.22 41.17 4.15
CA GLU A 589 17.66 40.92 4.18
C GLU A 589 18.01 39.47 3.82
N ALA A 590 17.20 38.48 4.20
CA ALA A 590 17.42 37.10 3.77
C ALA A 590 17.18 36.91 2.27
N GLN A 591 16.23 37.63 1.67
CA GLN A 591 16.03 37.61 0.22
C GLN A 591 17.26 38.17 -0.51
N ALA A 592 17.74 39.34 -0.10
CA ALA A 592 18.97 39.94 -0.66
C ALA A 592 20.20 39.02 -0.45
N TYR A 593 20.29 38.35 0.70
CA TYR A 593 21.33 37.37 0.97
C TYR A 593 21.26 36.15 0.03
N CYS A 594 20.06 35.65 -0.28
CA CYS A 594 19.88 34.56 -1.25
C CYS A 594 20.22 35.01 -2.68
N GLU A 595 19.87 36.24 -3.06
CA GLU A 595 20.23 36.83 -4.36
C GLU A 595 21.76 36.96 -4.50
N ASP A 596 22.45 37.40 -3.44
CA ASP A 596 23.91 37.47 -3.40
C ASP A 596 24.55 36.09 -3.58
N ILE A 597 24.09 35.08 -2.84
CA ILE A 597 24.54 33.68 -3.00
C ILE A 597 24.33 33.22 -4.44
N ALA A 598 23.12 33.40 -4.99
CA ALA A 598 22.77 32.95 -6.34
C ALA A 598 23.59 33.64 -7.43
N SER A 599 24.06 34.87 -7.19
CA SER A 599 24.90 35.62 -8.14
C SER A 599 26.35 35.13 -8.21
N LYS A 600 26.87 34.57 -7.12
CA LYS A 600 28.29 34.16 -6.98
C LYS A 600 28.51 32.65 -7.07
N THR A 601 27.45 31.87 -7.10
CA THR A 601 27.53 30.41 -6.95
C THR A 601 27.27 29.69 -8.27
N ALA A 602 28.16 28.77 -8.63
CA ALA A 602 27.92 27.80 -9.69
C ALA A 602 26.99 26.68 -9.17
N PRO A 603 25.78 26.50 -9.75
CA PRO A 603 24.73 25.67 -9.14
C PRO A 603 25.09 24.18 -9.05
N VAL A 604 25.78 23.65 -10.07
CA VAL A 604 26.20 22.23 -10.08
C VAL A 604 27.27 21.97 -9.02
N ALA A 605 28.25 22.88 -8.87
CA ALA A 605 29.28 22.77 -7.85
C ALA A 605 28.68 22.87 -6.43
N ALA A 606 27.73 23.78 -6.22
CA ALA A 606 27.04 23.91 -4.93
C ALA A 606 26.20 22.67 -4.58
N MET A 607 25.49 22.10 -5.55
CA MET A 607 24.76 20.83 -5.37
C MET A 607 25.69 19.71 -4.91
N LEU A 608 26.83 19.53 -5.59
CA LEU A 608 27.79 18.48 -5.24
C LEU A 608 28.42 18.74 -3.87
N ALA A 609 28.85 19.96 -3.59
CA ALA A 609 29.40 20.34 -2.28
C ALA A 609 28.40 20.09 -1.14
N LYS A 610 27.13 20.47 -1.33
CA LYS A 610 26.04 20.14 -0.39
C LYS A 610 25.95 18.64 -0.15
N ARG A 611 25.95 17.83 -1.21
CA ARG A 611 25.85 16.37 -1.11
C ARG A 611 27.05 15.78 -0.36
N LEU A 612 28.26 16.27 -0.61
CA LEU A 612 29.48 15.83 0.07
C LEU A 612 29.43 16.13 1.57
N ILE A 613 29.00 17.32 1.97
CA ILE A 613 28.88 17.70 3.38
C ILE A 613 27.84 16.84 4.10
N ILE A 614 26.68 16.60 3.48
CA ILE A 614 25.55 15.91 4.12
C ILE A 614 25.73 14.39 4.12
N LYS A 615 26.21 13.80 3.01
CA LYS A 615 26.32 12.35 2.84
C LYS A 615 27.74 11.82 2.99
N GLY A 616 28.75 12.58 2.60
CA GLY A 616 30.16 12.19 2.78
C GLY A 616 30.56 12.08 4.25
N THR A 617 29.86 12.78 5.15
CA THR A 617 30.07 12.66 6.60
C THR A 617 29.33 11.49 7.26
N GLU A 618 28.45 10.79 6.52
CA GLU A 618 27.72 9.59 7.00
C GLU A 618 28.47 8.29 6.71
N VAL A 619 29.58 8.35 5.98
CA VAL A 619 30.40 7.20 5.57
C VAL A 619 31.81 7.27 6.20
N PRO A 620 32.58 6.16 6.19
CA PRO A 620 34.00 6.21 6.53
C PRO A 620 34.75 7.30 5.76
N SER A 621 35.74 7.91 6.39
CA SER A 621 36.40 9.11 5.87
C SER A 621 37.08 8.91 4.51
N ASP A 622 37.62 7.72 4.27
CA ASP A 622 38.21 7.33 2.98
C ASP A 622 37.16 7.31 1.86
N VAL A 623 35.97 6.76 2.12
CA VAL A 623 34.85 6.79 1.17
C VAL A 623 34.41 8.23 0.89
N GLY A 624 34.33 9.07 1.93
CA GLY A 624 34.02 10.50 1.79
C GLY A 624 35.02 11.24 0.89
N LEU A 625 36.32 11.02 1.09
CA LEU A 625 37.40 11.61 0.27
C LEU A 625 37.36 11.13 -1.19
N GLU A 626 37.00 9.86 -1.41
CA GLU A 626 36.81 9.34 -2.76
C GLU A 626 35.61 10.02 -3.45
N MET A 627 34.50 10.21 -2.73
CA MET A 627 33.34 10.98 -3.23
C MET A 627 33.73 12.40 -3.62
N GLU A 628 34.60 13.06 -2.84
CA GLU A 628 35.12 14.40 -3.17
C GLU A 628 35.92 14.38 -4.47
N SER A 629 36.79 13.38 -4.65
CA SER A 629 37.60 13.22 -5.86
C SER A 629 36.73 12.99 -7.10
N PHE A 630 35.69 12.16 -7.00
CA PHE A 630 34.71 11.97 -8.08
C PHE A 630 33.93 13.25 -8.40
N ALA A 631 33.44 13.96 -7.37
CA ALA A 631 32.71 15.21 -7.57
C ALA A 631 33.57 16.28 -8.24
N ALA A 632 34.85 16.39 -7.86
CA ALA A 632 35.81 17.27 -8.50
C ALA A 632 36.05 16.90 -9.97
N GLY A 633 36.19 15.60 -10.26
CA GLY A 633 36.35 15.09 -11.63
C GLY A 633 35.14 15.32 -12.54
N ILE A 634 33.92 15.31 -12.00
CA ILE A 634 32.69 15.59 -12.77
C ILE A 634 32.56 17.07 -13.15
N LEU A 635 33.17 17.98 -12.37
CA LEU A 635 33.09 19.42 -12.60
C LEU A 635 34.11 19.94 -13.63
N PHE A 636 35.12 19.15 -13.97
CA PHE A 636 36.19 19.47 -14.91
C PHE A 636 35.96 18.76 -16.25
#